data_AF-A0A098GFD6-F1
#
_entry.id   AF-A0A098GFD6-F1
#
_cell.length_a   1.000
_cell.length_b   1.000
_cell.length_c   1.000
_cell.angle_alpha   90.00
_cell.angle_beta   90.00
_cell.angle_gamma   90.00
#
_symmetry.space_group_name_H-M   'P 1'
#
loop_
_entity.id
_entity.type
_entity.pdbx_description
1 polymer ?
#
loop_
_entity_poly.entity_id
_entity_poly.type
_entity_poly.pdbx_seq_one_letter_code
_entity_poly.pdbx_strand_id
1 'polypeptide(L)'
;MPTYKGKELTKVKDKSGGKNHDEVDGFYQNSDGEEFFIKRPKDRNELFTEGFAGALLEELKKRGLIDTIYHDSLICADFIQFEDGSYGLIQPRVYFTELHKIIGTSYWDGSDRSPLFEMFLGPRYYLLLTQTGQYFGLAVALMFSLLLGDYSVHSGNMVCLNVISVEEIVFTQFARIDWGAAFRYFGHADNVNLLHPHEYQGWLNIKSFTKGYFLNYKLISGLFLAIAEHAKVLIGQLNDDLLRDIVSTALRKIPVDLVDKKTQKELSQYLCMDSFDLINFPEQMYQPFLNEFIHLLNMRLKKMTELQDVYPINDNAQSLFIEHAPTPVKLQANGALNFPGQLKIWRDTLASSDQKTCFDFNSIDLPILTRQFNGLIDYLLEQFEEINPSIEGDNQTGHGIQELSSEQEKPSSILRHLFTLKPDATPFYSCQNSDKDFNESSKVHLKHLASVLTLGFDIVVTVRVIRETQNLKGHDMTKASAVRFLFNALQNYIDAFQESFSTFSKLIERKNTPVIKPEIEKISDKNSFFKTVVDNKFGLIPTINILS
;
A
#
# COMPACT_ATOMS: atom_id res chain seq x y z
N MET A 1 16.28 -16.39 -20.22
CA MET A 1 15.23 -15.78 -19.40
C MET A 1 15.70 -14.45 -18.83
N PRO A 2 14.91 -13.37 -18.98
CA PRO A 2 15.25 -12.08 -18.39
C PRO A 2 15.24 -12.16 -16.86
N THR A 3 16.12 -11.40 -16.22
CA THR A 3 16.16 -11.27 -14.76
C THR A 3 15.84 -9.83 -14.37
N TYR A 4 15.12 -9.65 -13.26
CA TYR A 4 14.82 -8.33 -12.71
C TYR A 4 14.98 -8.36 -11.19
N LYS A 5 15.77 -7.42 -10.66
CA LYS A 5 16.11 -7.34 -9.23
C LYS A 5 16.58 -8.68 -8.63
N GLY A 6 17.38 -9.43 -9.40
CA GLY A 6 17.94 -10.71 -8.99
C GLY A 6 16.99 -11.90 -9.07
N LYS A 7 15.77 -11.72 -9.60
CA LYS A 7 14.78 -12.80 -9.78
C LYS A 7 14.59 -13.12 -11.26
N GLU A 8 14.49 -14.40 -11.58
CA GLU A 8 14.17 -14.86 -12.93
C GLU A 8 12.71 -14.59 -13.28
N LEU A 9 12.46 -14.20 -14.52
CA LEU A 9 11.14 -13.91 -15.05
C LEU A 9 10.75 -14.93 -16.12
N THR A 10 9.57 -15.54 -15.94
CA THR A 10 8.97 -16.45 -16.92
C THR A 10 7.83 -15.74 -17.65
N LYS A 11 7.83 -15.77 -18.98
CA LYS A 11 6.73 -15.21 -19.79
C LYS A 11 5.48 -16.06 -19.59
N VAL A 12 4.37 -15.43 -19.18
CA VAL A 12 3.10 -16.10 -18.92
C VAL A 12 2.03 -15.80 -19.98
N LYS A 13 2.16 -14.68 -20.70
CA LYS A 13 1.18 -14.28 -21.72
C LYS A 13 1.78 -13.27 -22.70
N ASP A 14 1.39 -13.35 -23.96
CA ASP A 14 1.67 -12.30 -24.93
C ASP A 14 0.78 -11.07 -24.71
N LYS A 15 1.25 -9.91 -25.14
CA LYS A 15 0.40 -8.72 -25.15
C LYS A 15 -0.57 -8.77 -26.34
N SER A 16 -1.77 -8.26 -26.14
CA SER A 16 -2.83 -8.23 -27.14
C SER A 16 -2.96 -6.89 -27.88
N GLY A 17 -2.21 -5.85 -27.49
CA GLY A 17 -2.32 -4.50 -28.05
C GLY A 17 -1.01 -3.70 -27.98
N GLY A 18 -1.03 -2.49 -28.55
CA GLY A 18 0.12 -1.60 -28.68
C GLY A 18 0.84 -1.70 -30.02
N LYS A 19 1.70 -0.71 -30.34
CA LYS A 19 2.36 -0.60 -31.66
C LYS A 19 3.58 -1.51 -31.84
N ASN A 20 4.23 -1.87 -30.73
CA ASN A 20 5.38 -2.77 -30.74
C ASN A 20 4.86 -4.22 -30.71
N HIS A 21 5.53 -5.16 -31.35
CA HIS A 21 5.20 -6.59 -31.30
C HIS A 21 6.51 -7.37 -31.41
N ASP A 22 7.41 -7.12 -30.46
CA ASP A 22 8.61 -7.93 -30.32
C ASP A 22 8.27 -9.27 -29.65
N GLU A 23 9.08 -10.31 -29.90
CA GLU A 23 8.91 -11.62 -29.26
C GLU A 23 9.04 -11.53 -27.73
N VAL A 24 9.84 -10.58 -27.24
CA VAL A 24 9.99 -10.33 -25.80
C VAL A 24 8.84 -9.51 -25.19
N ASP A 25 7.94 -8.97 -26.01
CA ASP A 25 6.83 -8.16 -25.49
C ASP A 25 5.78 -9.07 -24.85
N GLY A 26 5.37 -8.76 -23.61
CA GLY A 26 4.31 -9.52 -22.95
C GLY A 26 4.28 -9.38 -21.43
N PHE A 27 3.58 -10.31 -20.81
CA PHE A 27 3.43 -10.41 -19.37
C PHE A 27 4.33 -11.52 -18.82
N TYR A 28 5.00 -11.20 -17.73
CA TYR A 28 5.99 -12.05 -17.07
C TYR A 28 5.64 -12.21 -15.60
N GLN A 29 6.10 -13.31 -14.99
CA GLN A 29 5.94 -13.58 -13.57
C GLN A 29 7.25 -14.10 -12.97
N ASN A 30 7.54 -13.72 -11.72
CA ASN A 30 8.68 -14.26 -10.97
C ASN A 30 8.28 -15.37 -9.98
N SER A 31 9.27 -15.93 -9.28
CA SER A 31 9.07 -16.98 -8.26
C SER A 31 8.13 -16.60 -7.13
N ASP A 32 8.01 -15.30 -6.85
CA ASP A 32 7.23 -14.77 -5.73
C ASP A 32 5.80 -14.42 -6.17
N GLY A 33 5.47 -14.70 -7.43
CA GLY A 33 4.16 -14.44 -8.02
C GLY A 33 3.97 -13.00 -8.52
N GLU A 34 4.98 -12.13 -8.40
CA GLU A 34 4.92 -10.74 -8.88
C GLU A 34 4.81 -10.74 -10.41
N GLU A 35 3.84 -9.99 -10.94
CA GLU A 35 3.58 -9.91 -12.38
C GLU A 35 4.08 -8.59 -12.97
N PHE A 36 4.66 -8.67 -14.16
CA PHE A 36 5.23 -7.55 -14.87
C PHE A 36 4.75 -7.52 -16.31
N PHE A 37 4.69 -6.31 -16.87
CA PHE A 37 4.60 -6.08 -18.30
C PHE A 37 5.98 -5.66 -18.81
N ILE A 38 6.48 -6.35 -19.83
CA ILE A 38 7.75 -6.02 -20.49
C ILE A 38 7.45 -5.60 -21.92
N LYS A 39 8.05 -4.48 -22.33
CA LYS A 39 8.08 -4.04 -23.73
C LYS A 39 9.50 -3.71 -24.17
N ARG A 40 9.81 -3.98 -25.43
CA ARG A 40 11.02 -3.50 -26.12
C ARG A 40 10.63 -2.40 -27.12
N PRO A 41 10.82 -1.11 -26.77
CA PRO A 41 10.58 -0.02 -27.71
C PRO A 41 11.51 -0.12 -28.92
N LYS A 42 10.96 0.11 -30.12
CA LYS A 42 11.77 0.18 -31.35
C LYS A 42 12.57 1.48 -31.45
N ASP A 43 12.02 2.56 -30.90
CA ASP A 43 12.67 3.86 -30.83
C ASP A 43 13.51 3.94 -29.55
N ARG A 44 14.82 4.18 -29.71
CA ARG A 44 15.73 4.36 -28.57
C ARG A 44 15.43 5.61 -27.77
N ASN A 45 14.86 6.64 -28.41
CA ASN A 45 14.41 7.83 -27.71
C ASN A 45 13.29 7.48 -26.73
N GLU A 46 12.30 6.69 -27.17
CA GLU A 46 11.19 6.20 -26.31
C GLU A 46 11.72 5.36 -25.14
N LEU A 47 12.66 4.44 -25.41
CA LEU A 47 13.29 3.62 -24.38
C LEU A 47 13.99 4.49 -23.31
N PHE A 48 14.76 5.48 -23.74
CA PHE A 48 15.42 6.40 -22.81
C PHE A 48 14.43 7.28 -22.05
N THR A 49 13.49 7.93 -22.75
CA THR A 49 12.61 8.96 -22.15
C THR A 49 11.64 8.33 -21.14
N GLU A 50 11.06 7.18 -21.46
CA GLU A 50 10.14 6.49 -20.56
C GLU A 50 10.86 5.93 -19.32
N GLY A 51 12.02 5.30 -19.52
CA GLY A 51 12.82 4.80 -18.40
C GLY A 51 13.38 5.92 -17.52
N PHE A 52 13.80 7.06 -18.10
CA PHE A 52 14.25 8.22 -17.34
C PHE A 52 13.10 8.92 -16.60
N ALA A 53 11.93 9.06 -17.23
CA ALA A 53 10.72 9.56 -16.58
C ALA A 53 10.32 8.67 -15.40
N GLY A 54 10.33 7.34 -15.59
CA GLY A 54 10.07 6.38 -14.53
C GLY A 54 11.09 6.47 -13.40
N ALA A 55 12.38 6.55 -13.71
CA ALA A 55 13.43 6.72 -12.71
C ALA A 55 13.26 7.99 -11.87
N LEU A 56 12.85 9.12 -12.48
CA LEU A 56 12.58 10.37 -11.78
C LEU A 56 11.35 10.27 -10.87
N LEU A 57 10.23 9.77 -11.40
CA LEU A 57 8.98 9.64 -10.65
C LEU A 57 9.14 8.68 -9.46
N GLU A 58 9.85 7.57 -9.64
CA GLU A 58 10.15 6.63 -8.55
C GLU A 58 11.05 7.26 -7.47
N GLU A 59 11.98 8.13 -7.83
CA GLU A 59 12.77 8.88 -6.82
C GLU A 59 11.92 9.89 -6.04
N LEU A 60 10.97 10.56 -6.70
CA LEU A 60 10.02 11.45 -6.02
C LEU A 60 9.11 10.69 -5.05
N LYS A 61 8.57 9.54 -5.47
CA LYS A 61 7.77 8.64 -4.63
C LYS A 61 8.56 8.16 -3.41
N LYS A 62 9.78 7.65 -3.64
CA LYS A 62 10.67 7.12 -2.60
C LYS A 62 11.02 8.15 -1.53
N ARG A 63 11.18 9.42 -1.92
CA ARG A 63 11.52 10.52 -1.01
C ARG A 63 10.31 11.13 -0.30
N GLY A 64 9.10 10.62 -0.54
CA GLY A 64 7.89 11.14 0.07
C GLY A 64 7.47 12.53 -0.45
N LEU A 65 7.94 12.91 -1.64
CA LEU A 65 7.55 14.16 -2.31
C LEU A 65 6.21 14.01 -3.07
N ILE A 66 5.68 12.79 -3.11
CA ILE A 66 4.37 12.44 -3.63
C ILE A 66 3.69 11.61 -2.56
N ASP A 67 2.51 12.04 -2.11
CA ASP A 67 1.74 11.29 -1.13
C ASP A 67 1.43 9.88 -1.63
N THR A 68 1.56 8.90 -0.73
CA THR A 68 1.48 7.47 -1.07
C THR A 68 0.18 7.06 -1.74
N ILE A 69 -0.91 7.78 -1.47
CA ILE A 69 -2.21 7.53 -2.10
C ILE A 69 -2.18 7.78 -3.62
N TYR A 70 -1.30 8.65 -4.11
CA TYR A 70 -1.18 8.96 -5.54
C TYR A 70 -0.07 8.16 -6.24
N HIS A 71 0.61 7.23 -5.56
CA HIS A 71 1.71 6.47 -6.19
C HIS A 71 1.22 5.66 -7.38
N ASP A 72 0.04 5.07 -7.27
CA ASP A 72 -0.60 4.29 -8.34
C ASP A 72 -1.19 5.17 -9.45
N SER A 73 -1.30 6.49 -9.24
CA SER A 73 -1.66 7.44 -10.31
C SER A 73 -0.52 7.66 -11.31
N LEU A 74 0.70 7.22 -10.98
CA LEU A 74 1.91 7.45 -11.76
C LEU A 74 2.58 6.11 -12.08
N ILE A 75 2.01 5.37 -13.02
CA ILE A 75 2.49 4.02 -13.35
C ILE A 75 3.71 4.16 -14.26
N CYS A 76 4.86 3.69 -13.78
CA CYS A 76 6.16 3.95 -14.39
C CYS A 76 6.87 2.65 -14.75
N ALA A 77 7.64 2.69 -15.84
CA ALA A 77 8.55 1.61 -16.20
C ALA A 77 9.94 1.82 -15.60
N ASP A 78 10.68 0.72 -15.49
CA ASP A 78 12.09 0.64 -15.14
C ASP A 78 12.84 -0.04 -16.30
N PHE A 79 14.17 0.05 -16.30
CA PHE A 79 14.99 -0.62 -17.31
C PHE A 79 15.12 -2.11 -17.00
N ILE A 80 15.13 -2.94 -18.05
CA ILE A 80 15.50 -4.35 -17.96
C ILE A 80 16.46 -4.72 -19.08
N GLN A 81 17.47 -5.54 -18.78
CA GLN A 81 18.39 -6.08 -19.77
C GLN A 81 17.93 -7.47 -20.23
N PHE A 82 18.00 -7.71 -21.53
CA PHE A 82 17.73 -9.00 -22.14
C PHE A 82 19.02 -9.82 -22.30
N GLU A 83 18.89 -11.11 -22.62
CA GLU A 83 20.03 -12.03 -22.77
C GLU A 83 20.96 -11.66 -23.93
N ASP A 84 20.44 -10.97 -24.95
CA ASP A 84 21.22 -10.45 -26.07
C ASP A 84 22.01 -9.17 -25.71
N GLY A 85 21.94 -8.72 -24.45
CA GLY A 85 22.57 -7.51 -23.94
C GLY A 85 21.79 -6.22 -24.24
N SER A 86 20.73 -6.30 -25.05
CA SER A 86 19.86 -5.15 -25.33
C SER A 86 18.94 -4.83 -24.14
N TYR A 87 18.27 -3.69 -24.21
CA TYR A 87 17.42 -3.20 -23.13
C TYR A 87 15.96 -3.09 -23.55
N GLY A 88 15.08 -3.24 -22.58
CA GLY A 88 13.66 -2.96 -22.65
C GLY A 88 13.19 -2.22 -21.42
N LEU A 89 11.87 -2.11 -21.31
CA LEU A 89 11.17 -1.49 -20.21
C LEU A 89 10.32 -2.53 -19.51
N ILE A 90 10.42 -2.57 -18.18
CA ILE A 90 9.64 -3.42 -17.31
C ILE A 90 8.77 -2.56 -16.41
N GLN A 91 7.49 -2.89 -16.32
CA GLN A 91 6.50 -2.18 -15.51
C GLN A 91 5.75 -3.19 -14.64
N PRO A 92 5.39 -2.87 -13.39
CA PRO A 92 4.44 -3.69 -12.64
C PRO A 92 3.14 -3.88 -13.44
N ARG A 93 2.59 -5.09 -13.42
CA ARG A 93 1.31 -5.36 -14.08
C ARG A 93 0.18 -4.73 -13.26
N VAL A 94 -0.38 -3.65 -13.77
CA VAL A 94 -1.54 -2.97 -13.18
C VAL A 94 -2.81 -3.35 -13.93
N TYR A 95 -3.89 -3.63 -13.20
CA TYR A 95 -5.21 -3.87 -13.76
C TYR A 95 -5.97 -2.55 -13.81
N PHE A 96 -6.33 -2.11 -15.01
CA PHE A 96 -6.96 -0.80 -15.22
C PHE A 96 -7.99 -0.85 -16.34
N THR A 97 -8.81 0.20 -16.43
CA THR A 97 -9.68 0.47 -17.57
C THR A 97 -9.19 1.73 -18.28
N GLU A 98 -8.95 1.67 -19.59
CA GLU A 98 -8.58 2.86 -20.37
C GLU A 98 -9.73 3.88 -20.40
N LEU A 99 -9.39 5.17 -20.33
CA LEU A 99 -10.37 6.24 -20.21
C LEU A 99 -11.37 6.25 -21.36
N HIS A 100 -10.94 5.92 -22.59
CA HIS A 100 -11.82 5.95 -23.77
C HIS A 100 -12.98 4.95 -23.70
N LYS A 101 -12.86 3.92 -22.86
CA LYS A 101 -13.94 2.97 -22.59
C LYS A 101 -14.96 3.56 -21.63
N ILE A 102 -14.52 4.42 -20.70
CA ILE A 102 -15.35 5.06 -19.67
C ILE A 102 -16.12 6.23 -20.27
N ILE A 103 -15.44 7.10 -21.02
CA ILE A 103 -16.06 8.29 -21.62
C ILE A 103 -16.66 8.02 -23.00
N GLY A 104 -16.63 6.78 -23.50
CA GLY A 104 -17.27 6.41 -24.76
C GLY A 104 -16.61 7.00 -26.01
N THR A 105 -15.29 7.22 -25.99
CA THR A 105 -14.51 7.75 -27.14
C THR A 105 -13.76 6.67 -27.91
N SER A 106 -14.10 5.40 -27.68
CA SER A 106 -13.53 4.25 -28.39
C SER A 106 -13.91 4.22 -29.87
N TYR A 107 -13.17 3.46 -30.69
CA TYR A 107 -13.70 2.95 -31.95
C TYR A 107 -14.97 2.12 -31.71
N TRP A 108 -15.76 1.91 -32.76
CA TRP A 108 -17.03 1.16 -32.71
C TRP A 108 -16.89 -0.28 -32.18
N ASP A 109 -15.69 -0.86 -32.26
CA ASP A 109 -15.38 -2.21 -31.81
C ASP A 109 -14.77 -2.24 -30.41
N GLY A 110 -14.61 -1.07 -29.77
CA GLY A 110 -14.03 -0.93 -28.43
C GLY A 110 -12.52 -1.22 -28.36
N SER A 111 -11.84 -1.39 -29.50
CA SER A 111 -10.46 -1.88 -29.56
C SER A 111 -9.43 -0.88 -29.02
N ASP A 112 -9.59 0.40 -29.37
CA ASP A 112 -8.73 1.52 -28.98
C ASP A 112 -9.55 2.81 -29.00
N ARG A 113 -8.98 3.92 -28.53
CA ARG A 113 -9.53 5.26 -28.66
C ARG A 113 -9.67 5.65 -30.13
N SER A 114 -10.68 6.45 -30.46
CA SER A 114 -10.81 7.07 -31.77
C SER A 114 -10.16 8.46 -31.77
N PRO A 115 -8.95 8.66 -32.35
CA PRO A 115 -8.22 9.92 -32.23
C PRO A 115 -8.95 11.11 -32.84
N LEU A 116 -9.65 10.89 -33.96
CA LEU A 116 -10.44 11.94 -34.62
C LEU A 116 -11.67 12.31 -33.80
N PHE A 117 -12.34 11.32 -33.20
CA PHE A 117 -13.51 11.58 -32.36
C PHE A 117 -13.12 12.38 -31.10
N GLU A 118 -12.03 12.01 -30.46
CA GLU A 118 -11.48 12.75 -29.33
C GLU A 118 -11.00 14.13 -29.69
N MET A 119 -10.44 14.31 -30.88
CA MET A 119 -10.04 15.62 -31.34
C MET A 119 -11.24 16.57 -31.42
N PHE A 120 -12.34 16.14 -32.04
CA PHE A 120 -13.48 17.03 -32.29
C PHE A 120 -14.42 17.17 -31.09
N LEU A 121 -14.59 16.10 -30.30
CA LEU A 121 -15.58 16.04 -29.24
C LEU A 121 -14.99 15.80 -27.85
N GLY A 122 -13.68 15.55 -27.75
CA GLY A 122 -12.97 15.25 -26.51
C GLY A 122 -13.33 16.17 -25.35
N PRO A 123 -13.27 17.50 -25.49
CA PRO A 123 -13.59 18.40 -24.38
C PRO A 123 -14.95 18.14 -23.72
N ARG A 124 -15.96 17.74 -24.50
CA ARG A 124 -17.30 17.44 -23.99
C ARG A 124 -17.36 16.08 -23.30
N TYR A 125 -16.67 15.08 -23.83
CA TYR A 125 -16.65 13.73 -23.25
C TYR A 125 -15.80 13.65 -21.98
N TYR A 126 -14.73 14.44 -21.90
CA TYR A 126 -13.88 14.51 -20.71
C TYR A 126 -14.59 15.14 -19.50
N LEU A 127 -15.70 15.88 -19.71
CA LEU A 127 -16.57 16.29 -18.60
C LEU A 127 -17.18 15.10 -17.85
N LEU A 128 -17.38 13.95 -18.53
CA LEU A 128 -17.93 12.76 -17.89
C LEU A 128 -17.02 12.20 -16.79
N LEU A 129 -15.73 12.59 -16.78
CA LEU A 129 -14.79 12.19 -15.72
C LEU A 129 -15.24 12.67 -14.35
N THR A 130 -15.86 13.85 -14.25
CA THR A 130 -16.37 14.37 -12.97
C THR A 130 -17.68 13.73 -12.54
N GLN A 131 -18.26 12.85 -13.36
CA GLN A 131 -19.51 12.15 -13.10
C GLN A 131 -19.28 10.69 -12.66
N THR A 132 -18.02 10.26 -12.51
CA THR A 132 -17.63 8.89 -12.16
C THR A 132 -17.75 8.53 -10.67
N GLY A 133 -18.57 9.27 -9.92
CA GLY A 133 -18.74 9.09 -8.48
C GLY A 133 -17.60 9.73 -7.68
N GLN A 134 -17.04 9.00 -6.72
CA GLN A 134 -15.87 9.46 -5.96
C GLN A 134 -14.61 9.21 -6.78
N TYR A 135 -13.80 10.24 -7.02
CA TYR A 135 -12.59 10.11 -7.84
C TYR A 135 -11.42 10.93 -7.32
N PHE A 136 -10.21 10.50 -7.67
CA PHE A 136 -8.96 11.22 -7.35
C PHE A 136 -7.82 10.86 -8.30
N GLY A 137 -6.69 11.55 -8.20
CA GLY A 137 -5.45 11.30 -8.93
C GLY A 137 -5.32 12.01 -10.28
N LEU A 138 -6.40 12.57 -10.83
CA LEU A 138 -6.37 13.19 -12.16
C LEU A 138 -5.44 14.40 -12.21
N ALA A 139 -5.57 15.30 -11.22
CA ALA A 139 -4.74 16.50 -11.16
C ALA A 139 -3.26 16.15 -10.99
N VAL A 140 -2.93 15.16 -10.15
CA VAL A 140 -1.55 14.69 -9.94
C VAL A 140 -0.97 14.07 -11.23
N ALA A 141 -1.69 13.17 -11.88
CA ALA A 141 -1.25 12.54 -13.12
C ALA A 141 -0.99 13.58 -14.23
N LEU A 142 -1.88 14.56 -14.37
CA LEU A 142 -1.73 15.66 -15.34
C LEU A 142 -0.61 16.63 -14.96
N MET A 143 -0.45 16.96 -13.68
CA MET A 143 0.62 17.82 -13.19
C MET A 143 1.99 17.23 -13.53
N PHE A 144 2.21 15.95 -13.23
CA PHE A 144 3.49 15.30 -13.57
C PHE A 144 3.70 15.13 -15.07
N SER A 145 2.63 14.87 -15.84
CA SER A 145 2.70 14.89 -17.30
C SER A 145 3.15 16.26 -17.83
N LEU A 146 2.59 17.35 -17.30
CA LEU A 146 3.08 18.70 -17.62
C LEU A 146 4.51 18.92 -17.15
N LEU A 147 4.89 18.50 -15.94
CA LEU A 147 6.22 18.70 -15.37
C LEU A 147 7.30 18.12 -16.26
N LEU A 148 7.11 16.88 -16.70
CA LEU A 148 8.05 16.15 -17.56
C LEU A 148 7.90 16.49 -19.05
N GLY A 149 6.95 17.35 -19.42
CA GLY A 149 6.68 17.67 -20.82
C GLY A 149 6.13 16.49 -21.63
N ASP A 150 5.47 15.54 -20.97
CA ASP A 150 4.72 14.49 -21.64
C ASP A 150 3.30 15.01 -21.94
N TYR A 151 3.12 15.41 -23.19
CA TYR A 151 1.89 15.99 -23.67
C TYR A 151 0.87 14.95 -24.19
N SER A 152 1.22 13.66 -24.19
CA SER A 152 0.40 12.58 -24.73
C SER A 152 -0.66 12.07 -23.75
N VAL A 153 -1.35 12.98 -23.06
CA VAL A 153 -2.38 12.71 -22.01
C VAL A 153 -3.77 12.37 -22.58
N HIS A 154 -3.80 11.64 -23.70
CA HIS A 154 -5.04 11.16 -24.30
C HIS A 154 -5.62 9.98 -23.52
N SER A 155 -6.87 9.63 -23.83
CA SER A 155 -7.66 8.62 -23.13
C SER A 155 -7.13 7.18 -23.17
N GLY A 156 -6.28 6.83 -24.14
CA GLY A 156 -5.60 5.53 -24.17
C GLY A 156 -4.39 5.45 -23.23
N ASN A 157 -3.93 6.61 -22.76
CA ASN A 157 -2.73 6.80 -21.96
C ASN A 157 -3.06 7.18 -20.51
N MET A 158 -4.30 7.62 -20.31
CA MET A 158 -4.94 7.83 -19.03
C MET A 158 -5.87 6.65 -18.74
N VAL A 159 -5.82 6.13 -17.53
CA VAL A 159 -6.53 4.92 -17.13
C VAL A 159 -7.18 5.13 -15.77
N CYS A 160 -8.12 4.26 -15.43
CA CYS A 160 -8.79 4.24 -14.15
C CYS A 160 -8.48 2.94 -13.41
N LEU A 161 -8.14 3.09 -12.13
CA LEU A 161 -8.02 2.03 -11.14
C LEU A 161 -9.21 2.14 -10.18
N ASN A 162 -9.61 1.01 -9.60
CA ASN A 162 -10.67 0.97 -8.60
C ASN A 162 -10.05 0.75 -7.22
N VAL A 163 -10.18 1.75 -6.35
CA VAL A 163 -9.81 1.65 -4.94
C VAL A 163 -11.09 1.45 -4.14
N ILE A 164 -11.12 0.42 -3.30
CA ILE A 164 -12.33 0.03 -2.57
C ILE A 164 -12.12 0.38 -1.10
N SER A 165 -13.05 1.13 -0.52
CA SER A 165 -13.07 1.47 0.91
C SER A 165 -13.63 0.34 1.77
N VAL A 166 -13.50 0.47 3.09
CA VAL A 166 -14.06 -0.47 4.06
C VAL A 166 -15.58 -0.61 3.93
N GLU A 167 -16.28 0.45 3.54
CA GLU A 167 -17.74 0.44 3.37
C GLU A 167 -18.20 0.07 1.95
N GLU A 168 -17.33 -0.56 1.14
CA GLU A 168 -17.58 -0.91 -0.26
C GLU A 168 -17.83 0.30 -1.18
N ILE A 169 -17.36 1.49 -0.77
CA ILE A 169 -17.34 2.66 -1.65
C ILE A 169 -16.21 2.47 -2.66
N VAL A 170 -16.56 2.48 -3.94
CA VAL A 170 -15.58 2.43 -5.03
C VAL A 170 -15.12 3.85 -5.36
N PHE A 171 -13.84 4.09 -5.18
CA PHE A 171 -13.13 5.28 -5.59
C PHE A 171 -12.44 5.03 -6.93
N THR A 172 -12.69 5.91 -7.90
CA THR A 172 -12.00 5.91 -9.19
C THR A 172 -10.68 6.66 -9.05
N GLN A 173 -9.56 5.95 -9.09
CA GLN A 173 -8.24 6.58 -9.16
C GLN A 173 -7.82 6.72 -10.62
N PHE A 174 -7.66 7.95 -11.07
CA PHE A 174 -7.06 8.23 -12.37
C PHE A 174 -5.55 8.03 -12.30
N ALA A 175 -5.01 7.37 -13.33
CA ALA A 175 -3.59 7.07 -13.45
C ALA A 175 -3.09 7.32 -14.87
N ARG A 176 -1.78 7.58 -14.99
CA ARG A 176 -1.04 7.70 -16.24
C ARG A 176 -0.13 6.48 -16.40
N ILE A 177 -0.20 5.84 -17.57
CA ILE A 177 0.75 4.79 -18.03
C ILE A 177 1.70 5.37 -19.08
N ASP A 178 2.55 4.60 -19.77
CA ASP A 178 3.25 4.97 -21.02
C ASP A 178 3.83 6.40 -21.12
N TRP A 179 5.04 6.61 -20.58
CA TRP A 179 5.73 7.92 -20.55
C TRP A 179 6.68 8.16 -21.74
N GLY A 180 6.54 7.41 -22.82
CA GLY A 180 7.46 7.46 -23.98
C GLY A 180 7.57 8.82 -24.69
N ALA A 181 6.59 9.72 -24.49
CA ALA A 181 6.62 11.07 -25.04
C ALA A 181 7.23 12.12 -24.10
N ALA A 182 7.69 11.73 -22.90
CA ALA A 182 8.32 12.63 -21.95
C ALA A 182 9.52 13.37 -22.57
N PHE A 183 9.72 14.61 -22.12
CA PHE A 183 10.82 15.50 -22.49
C PHE A 183 10.95 15.86 -23.98
N ARG A 184 9.91 15.61 -24.79
CA ARG A 184 9.94 16.03 -26.19
C ARG A 184 9.99 17.55 -26.29
N TYR A 185 10.98 18.07 -27.01
CA TYR A 185 11.27 19.49 -27.17
C TYR A 185 11.38 20.24 -25.83
N PHE A 186 11.77 19.57 -24.75
CA PHE A 186 11.68 20.08 -23.38
C PHE A 186 12.33 21.45 -23.17
N GLY A 187 13.55 21.62 -23.68
CA GLY A 187 14.34 22.86 -23.62
C GLY A 187 14.03 23.88 -24.72
N HIS A 188 13.04 23.64 -25.58
CA HIS A 188 12.71 24.57 -26.64
C HIS A 188 12.18 25.91 -26.10
N ALA A 189 12.69 27.03 -26.61
CA ALA A 189 12.37 28.38 -26.13
C ALA A 189 10.87 28.71 -26.20
N ASP A 190 10.17 28.18 -27.20
CA ASP A 190 8.72 28.37 -27.40
C ASP A 190 7.82 27.72 -26.33
N ASN A 191 8.36 26.90 -25.43
CA ASN A 191 7.61 26.29 -24.31
C ASN A 191 7.30 27.31 -23.19
N VAL A 192 7.04 28.57 -23.55
CA VAL A 192 6.67 29.62 -22.61
C VAL A 192 5.32 29.31 -21.96
N ASN A 193 4.33 28.88 -22.76
CA ASN A 193 3.02 28.44 -22.30
C ASN A 193 3.01 26.92 -22.15
N LEU A 194 2.84 26.44 -20.92
CA LEU A 194 2.86 25.01 -20.61
C LEU A 194 1.75 24.23 -21.31
N LEU A 195 0.57 24.83 -21.55
CA LEU A 195 -0.57 24.18 -22.19
C LEU A 195 -0.50 24.23 -23.72
N HIS A 196 0.41 25.03 -24.28
CA HIS A 196 0.61 25.22 -25.71
C HIS A 196 2.09 25.08 -26.09
N PRO A 197 2.71 23.90 -25.82
CA PRO A 197 4.11 23.63 -26.13
C PRO A 197 4.42 23.75 -27.63
N HIS A 198 5.72 23.78 -27.94
CA HIS A 198 6.23 23.83 -29.30
C HIS A 198 5.64 22.73 -30.21
N GLU A 199 5.40 21.51 -29.70
CA GLU A 199 4.76 20.42 -30.48
C GLU A 199 3.39 20.83 -31.08
N TYR A 200 2.70 21.80 -30.48
CA TYR A 200 1.40 22.29 -30.93
C TYR A 200 1.48 23.55 -31.81
N GLN A 201 2.66 24.04 -32.15
CA GLN A 201 2.82 25.31 -32.88
C GLN A 201 3.05 25.06 -34.38
N GLY A 202 2.70 26.03 -35.23
CA GLY A 202 2.92 26.02 -36.70
C GLY A 202 1.64 26.06 -37.56
N TRP A 203 1.64 26.89 -38.60
CA TRP A 203 0.44 27.18 -39.43
C TRP A 203 -0.06 25.98 -40.27
N LEU A 204 0.82 25.02 -40.58
CA LEU A 204 0.50 23.77 -41.29
C LEU A 204 0.47 22.55 -40.36
N ASN A 205 0.53 22.75 -39.03
CA ASN A 205 0.64 21.67 -38.07
C ASN A 205 -0.74 21.05 -37.79
N ILE A 206 -1.25 20.20 -38.70
CA ILE A 206 -2.46 19.38 -38.46
C ILE A 206 -2.31 18.53 -37.18
N LYS A 207 -1.07 18.27 -36.72
CA LYS A 207 -0.81 17.56 -35.47
C LYS A 207 -1.17 18.40 -34.24
N SER A 208 -1.12 19.73 -34.27
CA SER A 208 -1.54 20.54 -33.13
C SER A 208 -3.04 20.41 -32.84
N PHE A 209 -3.85 20.36 -33.90
CA PHE A 209 -5.29 20.10 -33.80
C PHE A 209 -5.58 18.68 -33.30
N THR A 210 -4.82 17.67 -33.74
CA THR A 210 -5.05 16.25 -33.38
C THR A 210 -4.36 15.78 -32.09
N LYS A 211 -3.47 16.59 -31.50
CA LYS A 211 -2.64 16.20 -30.34
C LYS A 211 -2.67 17.16 -29.15
N GLY A 212 -3.47 18.23 -29.19
CA GLY A 212 -3.65 19.17 -28.09
C GLY A 212 -4.39 18.60 -26.86
N TYR A 213 -3.98 17.45 -26.34
CA TYR A 213 -4.79 16.63 -25.41
C TYR A 213 -5.06 17.31 -24.07
N PHE A 214 -4.16 18.17 -23.58
CA PHE A 214 -4.43 18.98 -22.38
C PHE A 214 -5.66 19.87 -22.53
N LEU A 215 -5.94 20.36 -23.74
CA LEU A 215 -7.13 21.17 -24.00
C LEU A 215 -8.42 20.35 -24.03
N ASN A 216 -8.36 19.01 -24.01
CA ASN A 216 -9.56 18.19 -23.77
C ASN A 216 -10.04 18.28 -22.32
N TYR A 217 -9.19 18.68 -21.39
CA TYR A 217 -9.56 18.83 -19.98
C TYR A 217 -10.14 20.20 -19.65
N LYS A 218 -10.12 21.15 -20.60
CA LYS A 218 -10.42 22.57 -20.36
C LYS A 218 -11.84 22.91 -19.91
N LEU A 219 -12.79 21.98 -20.10
CA LEU A 219 -14.16 22.19 -19.64
C LEU A 219 -14.38 21.71 -18.20
N ILE A 220 -13.43 20.97 -17.63
CA ILE A 220 -13.47 20.55 -16.22
C ILE A 220 -13.05 21.75 -15.35
N SER A 221 -14.04 22.51 -14.88
CA SER A 221 -13.82 23.70 -14.03
C SER A 221 -13.09 23.31 -12.74
N GLY A 222 -12.07 24.05 -12.35
CA GLY A 222 -11.26 23.83 -11.16
C GLY A 222 -10.09 22.85 -11.33
N LEU A 223 -10.01 22.11 -12.44
CA LEU A 223 -8.93 21.12 -12.63
C LEU A 223 -7.55 21.76 -12.77
N PHE A 224 -7.42 22.87 -13.50
CA PHE A 224 -6.13 23.53 -13.64
C PHE A 224 -5.70 24.23 -12.35
N LEU A 225 -6.66 24.71 -11.56
CA LEU A 225 -6.39 25.20 -10.20
C LEU A 225 -5.91 24.06 -9.29
N ALA A 226 -6.53 22.87 -9.35
CA ALA A 226 -6.07 21.72 -8.58
C ALA A 226 -4.64 21.28 -8.97
N ILE A 227 -4.32 21.30 -10.27
CA ILE A 227 -2.94 21.09 -10.75
C ILE A 227 -1.99 22.13 -10.14
N ALA A 228 -2.39 23.41 -10.11
CA ALA A 228 -1.60 24.48 -9.52
C ALA A 228 -1.36 24.28 -8.02
N GLU A 229 -2.37 23.83 -7.27
CA GLU A 229 -2.23 23.54 -5.84
C GLU A 229 -1.25 22.39 -5.58
N HIS A 230 -1.34 21.28 -6.31
CA HIS A 230 -0.32 20.21 -6.19
C HIS A 230 1.07 20.70 -6.55
N ALA A 231 1.21 21.56 -7.56
CA ALA A 231 2.49 22.16 -7.93
C ALA A 231 3.05 23.06 -6.82
N LYS A 232 2.19 23.82 -6.12
CA LYS A 232 2.57 24.64 -4.96
C LYS A 232 3.07 23.79 -3.79
N VAL A 233 2.40 22.66 -3.52
CA VAL A 233 2.85 21.72 -2.49
C VAL A 233 4.24 21.16 -2.85
N LEU A 234 4.41 20.67 -4.08
CA LEU A 234 5.66 20.07 -4.52
C LEU A 234 6.81 21.08 -4.51
N ILE A 235 6.62 22.29 -5.06
CA ILE A 235 7.68 23.31 -5.09
C ILE A 235 8.06 23.78 -3.68
N GLY A 236 7.11 23.79 -2.73
CA GLY A 236 7.36 24.14 -1.34
C GLY A 236 8.23 23.12 -0.59
N GLN A 237 8.31 21.89 -1.09
CA GLN A 237 9.14 20.81 -0.54
C GLN A 237 10.50 20.67 -1.25
N LEU A 238 10.65 21.27 -2.43
CA LEU A 238 11.85 21.17 -3.26
C LEU A 238 12.80 22.35 -3.03
N ASN A 239 14.09 22.06 -3.11
CA ASN A 239 15.14 23.05 -3.32
C ASN A 239 16.12 22.55 -4.39
N ASP A 240 16.98 23.43 -4.90
CA ASP A 240 17.87 23.11 -6.03
C ASP A 240 18.83 21.95 -5.72
N ASP A 241 19.30 21.83 -4.48
CA ASP A 241 20.22 20.76 -4.07
C ASP A 241 19.50 19.41 -4.02
N LEU A 242 18.30 19.36 -3.47
CA LEU A 242 17.46 18.16 -3.43
C LEU A 242 17.06 17.75 -4.85
N LEU A 243 16.67 18.70 -5.70
CA LEU A 243 16.30 18.42 -7.08
C LEU A 243 17.52 17.93 -7.88
N ARG A 244 18.71 18.48 -7.64
CA ARG A 244 19.98 17.99 -8.21
C ARG A 244 20.26 16.56 -7.82
N ASP A 245 20.10 16.22 -6.55
CA ASP A 245 20.33 14.86 -6.06
C ASP A 245 19.32 13.86 -6.66
N ILE A 246 18.04 14.25 -6.77
CA ILE A 246 16.99 13.46 -7.43
C ILE A 246 17.34 13.17 -8.89
N VAL A 247 17.62 14.22 -9.68
CA VAL A 247 17.92 14.06 -11.11
C VAL A 247 19.21 13.29 -11.31
N SER A 248 20.24 13.55 -10.51
CA SER A 248 21.49 12.77 -10.57
C SER A 248 21.26 11.31 -10.22
N THR A 249 20.41 11.00 -9.23
CA THR A 249 20.09 9.62 -8.86
C THR A 249 19.32 8.91 -9.98
N ALA A 250 18.38 9.60 -10.62
CA ALA A 250 17.66 9.06 -11.77
C ALA A 250 18.59 8.80 -12.97
N LEU A 251 19.52 9.71 -13.27
CA LEU A 251 20.51 9.52 -14.35
C LEU A 251 21.44 8.33 -14.10
N ARG A 252 21.82 8.08 -12.83
CA ARG A 252 22.64 6.90 -12.46
C ARG A 252 21.93 5.57 -12.66
N LYS A 253 20.59 5.54 -12.72
CA LYS A 253 19.82 4.31 -13.01
C LYS A 253 19.83 3.95 -14.49
N ILE A 254 20.24 4.87 -15.36
CA ILE A 254 20.30 4.63 -16.80
C ILE A 254 21.53 3.76 -17.10
N PRO A 255 21.36 2.59 -17.76
CA PRO A 255 22.48 1.74 -18.12
C PRO A 255 23.47 2.48 -19.02
N VAL A 256 24.76 2.36 -18.71
CA VAL A 256 25.84 3.13 -19.35
C VAL A 256 25.94 2.86 -20.86
N ASP A 257 25.67 1.63 -21.27
CA ASP A 257 25.68 1.15 -22.65
C ASP A 257 24.34 1.34 -23.39
N LEU A 258 23.31 1.87 -22.72
CA LEU A 258 22.03 2.20 -23.35
C LEU A 258 22.16 3.36 -24.36
N VAL A 259 22.98 4.35 -24.02
CA VAL A 259 23.08 5.62 -24.74
C VAL A 259 24.46 5.73 -25.40
N ASP A 260 24.58 5.20 -26.62
CA ASP A 260 25.76 5.43 -27.45
C ASP A 260 25.83 6.89 -27.93
N LYS A 261 26.98 7.31 -28.50
CA LYS A 261 27.18 8.70 -28.94
C LYS A 261 26.19 9.16 -30.02
N LYS A 262 25.68 8.25 -30.84
CA LYS A 262 24.68 8.60 -31.85
C LYS A 262 23.33 8.86 -31.17
N THR A 263 22.90 7.95 -30.31
CA THR A 263 21.66 8.09 -29.53
C THR A 263 21.73 9.30 -28.61
N GLN A 264 22.89 9.62 -28.03
CA GLN A 264 23.09 10.81 -27.20
C GLN A 264 22.80 12.10 -27.97
N LYS A 265 23.31 12.20 -29.20
CA LYS A 265 23.06 13.34 -30.09
C LYS A 265 21.60 13.43 -30.53
N GLU A 266 20.99 12.29 -30.88
CA GLU A 266 19.56 12.21 -31.22
C GLU A 266 18.68 12.66 -30.05
N LEU A 267 19.02 12.24 -28.82
CA LEU A 267 18.34 12.65 -27.59
C LEU A 267 18.53 14.13 -27.29
N SER A 268 19.74 14.67 -27.44
CA SER A 268 19.99 16.10 -27.25
C SER A 268 19.11 16.97 -28.18
N GLN A 269 18.93 16.55 -29.44
CA GLN A 269 17.99 17.17 -30.38
C GLN A 269 16.52 16.96 -29.97
N TYR A 270 16.15 15.74 -29.57
CA TYR A 270 14.81 15.41 -29.11
C TYR A 270 14.39 16.24 -27.90
N LEU A 271 15.31 16.44 -26.95
CA LEU A 271 15.13 17.25 -25.74
C LEU A 271 15.21 18.75 -26.02
N CYS A 272 15.85 19.16 -27.11
CA CYS A 272 16.31 20.54 -27.36
C CYS A 272 17.21 21.06 -26.23
N MET A 273 18.17 20.23 -25.80
CA MET A 273 19.13 20.56 -24.75
C MET A 273 20.53 20.11 -25.18
N ASP A 274 21.34 21.05 -25.68
CA ASP A 274 22.70 20.76 -26.18
C ASP A 274 23.61 20.18 -25.10
N SER A 275 23.39 20.55 -23.84
CA SER A 275 24.14 20.03 -22.70
C SER A 275 24.00 18.51 -22.50
N PHE A 276 22.95 17.88 -23.05
CA PHE A 276 22.78 16.43 -22.99
C PHE A 276 23.87 15.68 -23.77
N ASP A 277 24.35 16.24 -24.88
CA ASP A 277 25.43 15.65 -25.69
C ASP A 277 26.79 15.66 -24.95
N LEU A 278 26.90 16.49 -23.91
CA LEU A 278 28.10 16.64 -23.09
C LEU A 278 28.16 15.67 -21.90
N ILE A 279 27.10 14.88 -21.66
CA ILE A 279 27.09 13.93 -20.55
C ILE A 279 28.15 12.82 -20.78
N ASN A 280 28.87 12.49 -19.72
CA ASN A 280 29.67 11.25 -19.64
C ASN A 280 29.00 10.29 -18.64
N PHE A 281 28.22 9.33 -19.14
CA PHE A 281 27.56 8.32 -18.31
C PHE A 281 28.54 7.42 -17.53
N PRO A 282 29.61 6.85 -18.16
CA PRO A 282 30.61 6.06 -17.43
C PRO A 282 31.25 6.79 -16.25
N GLU A 283 31.64 8.05 -16.44
CA GLU A 283 32.30 8.86 -15.39
C GLU A 283 31.31 9.60 -14.49
N GLN A 284 30.00 9.43 -14.74
CA GLN A 284 28.91 10.12 -14.04
C GLN A 284 29.05 11.66 -14.04
N MET A 285 29.62 12.22 -15.11
CA MET A 285 29.75 13.66 -15.28
C MET A 285 28.49 14.22 -15.95
N TYR A 286 27.52 14.60 -15.12
CA TYR A 286 26.21 15.12 -15.56
C TYR A 286 26.07 16.64 -15.47
N GLN A 287 27.05 17.36 -14.90
CA GLN A 287 26.85 18.70 -14.34
C GLN A 287 26.28 19.75 -15.32
N PRO A 288 26.76 19.89 -16.57
CA PRO A 288 26.19 20.85 -17.51
C PRO A 288 24.70 20.60 -17.76
N PHE A 289 24.33 19.34 -18.02
CA PHE A 289 22.94 18.93 -18.21
C PHE A 289 22.11 19.09 -16.95
N LEU A 290 22.62 18.68 -15.78
CA LEU A 290 21.91 18.82 -14.51
C LEU A 290 21.50 20.28 -14.27
N ASN A 291 22.44 21.22 -14.46
CA ASN A 291 22.15 22.64 -14.23
C ASN A 291 21.03 23.15 -15.13
N GLU A 292 21.09 22.85 -16.43
CA GLU A 292 20.08 23.27 -17.40
C GLU A 292 18.72 22.60 -17.13
N PHE A 293 18.73 21.29 -16.86
CA PHE A 293 17.51 20.50 -16.65
C PHE A 293 16.80 20.89 -15.35
N ILE A 294 17.53 21.10 -14.26
CA ILE A 294 16.99 21.59 -12.98
C ILE A 294 16.37 22.98 -13.15
N HIS A 295 17.08 23.88 -13.84
CA HIS A 295 16.57 25.21 -14.12
C HIS A 295 15.24 25.15 -14.89
N LEU A 296 15.16 24.32 -15.94
CA LEU A 296 13.93 24.11 -16.69
C LEU A 296 12.81 23.49 -15.85
N LEU A 297 13.10 22.46 -15.05
CA LEU A 297 12.12 21.84 -14.17
C LEU A 297 11.53 22.85 -13.17
N ASN A 298 12.39 23.62 -12.50
CA ASN A 298 11.96 24.68 -11.56
C ASN A 298 11.12 25.75 -12.26
N MET A 299 11.56 26.20 -13.43
CA MET A 299 10.81 27.19 -14.24
C MET A 299 9.43 26.66 -14.63
N ARG A 300 9.34 25.41 -15.07
CA ARG A 300 8.06 24.76 -15.42
C ARG A 300 7.18 24.61 -14.19
N LEU A 301 7.71 24.10 -13.08
CA LEU A 301 6.96 23.90 -11.84
C LEU A 301 6.41 25.24 -11.31
N LYS A 302 7.23 26.30 -11.32
CA LYS A 302 6.79 27.65 -10.94
C LYS A 302 5.62 28.13 -11.81
N LYS A 303 5.71 27.96 -13.14
CA LYS A 303 4.60 28.30 -14.04
C LYS A 303 3.34 27.46 -13.77
N MET A 304 3.48 26.21 -13.31
CA MET A 304 2.33 25.38 -12.94
C MET A 304 1.57 25.95 -11.75
N THR A 305 2.27 26.54 -10.78
CA THR A 305 1.63 27.17 -9.61
C THR A 305 0.71 28.35 -9.95
N GLU A 306 0.83 28.88 -11.17
CA GLU A 306 0.08 30.02 -11.70
C GLU A 306 -1.00 29.58 -12.70
N LEU A 307 -1.20 28.27 -12.92
CA LEU A 307 -2.25 27.79 -13.82
C LEU A 307 -3.64 28.20 -13.34
N GLN A 308 -4.48 28.59 -14.30
CA GLN A 308 -5.87 28.96 -14.10
C GLN A 308 -6.72 28.22 -15.13
N ASP A 309 -8.04 28.17 -14.87
CA ASP A 309 -8.97 27.61 -15.83
C ASP A 309 -9.01 28.44 -17.12
N VAL A 310 -9.21 27.75 -18.24
CA VAL A 310 -9.30 28.38 -19.57
C VAL A 310 -10.60 29.17 -19.73
N TYR A 311 -11.66 28.76 -19.04
CA TYR A 311 -12.95 29.43 -19.01
C TYR A 311 -13.29 29.82 -17.57
N PRO A 312 -13.98 30.96 -17.36
CA PRO A 312 -14.33 31.40 -16.02
C PRO A 312 -15.19 30.35 -15.31
N ILE A 313 -14.89 30.11 -14.03
CA ILE A 313 -15.69 29.24 -13.16
C ILE A 313 -17.04 29.90 -12.98
N ASN A 314 -18.10 29.15 -13.28
CA ASN A 314 -19.46 29.59 -13.03
C ASN A 314 -19.91 28.90 -11.74
N ASP A 315 -20.33 29.65 -10.72
CA ASP A 315 -20.63 29.11 -9.37
C ASP A 315 -21.75 28.05 -9.36
N ASN A 316 -22.55 27.98 -10.44
CA ASN A 316 -23.60 26.98 -10.65
C ASN A 316 -23.15 25.78 -11.53
N ALA A 317 -21.85 25.63 -11.80
CA ALA A 317 -21.34 24.58 -12.67
C ALA A 317 -21.48 23.20 -11.99
N GLN A 318 -22.32 22.33 -12.56
CA GLN A 318 -22.40 20.91 -12.19
C GLN A 318 -21.09 20.13 -12.44
N SER A 319 -20.07 20.77 -13.03
CA SER A 319 -18.79 20.19 -13.45
C SER A 319 -17.58 20.72 -12.66
N LEU A 320 -17.79 21.21 -11.43
CA LEU A 320 -16.68 21.61 -10.57
C LEU A 320 -15.83 20.39 -10.19
N PHE A 321 -14.53 20.49 -10.40
CA PHE A 321 -13.56 19.48 -10.02
C PHE A 321 -13.42 19.46 -8.50
N ILE A 322 -13.94 18.40 -7.89
CA ILE A 322 -13.76 18.13 -6.47
C ILE A 322 -13.09 16.76 -6.35
N GLU A 323 -11.88 16.76 -5.82
CA GLU A 323 -11.16 15.52 -5.58
C GLU A 323 -11.67 14.87 -4.28
N HIS A 324 -11.94 13.57 -4.35
CA HIS A 324 -12.40 12.74 -3.26
C HIS A 324 -11.43 11.59 -3.03
N ALA A 325 -10.23 11.90 -2.51
CA ALA A 325 -9.27 10.87 -2.14
C ALA A 325 -9.76 10.10 -0.89
N PRO A 326 -9.64 8.76 -0.86
CA PRO A 326 -9.85 8.01 0.37
C PRO A 326 -8.80 8.38 1.43
N THR A 327 -9.05 8.08 2.68
CA THR A 327 -8.08 8.28 3.77
C THR A 327 -7.31 6.98 3.98
N PRO A 328 -6.02 6.91 3.59
CA PRO A 328 -5.25 5.69 3.75
C PRO A 328 -4.89 5.51 5.23
N VAL A 329 -5.23 4.35 5.79
CA VAL A 329 -4.86 3.98 7.16
C VAL A 329 -3.97 2.74 7.10
N LYS A 330 -2.77 2.86 7.68
CA LYS A 330 -1.79 1.78 7.76
C LYS A 330 -1.81 1.15 9.13
N LEU A 331 -1.95 -0.17 9.18
CA LEU A 331 -1.78 -0.94 10.41
C LEU A 331 -0.32 -1.36 10.51
N GLN A 332 0.48 -0.68 11.32
CA GLN A 332 1.89 -1.04 11.48
C GLN A 332 2.05 -2.10 12.57
N ALA A 333 2.87 -3.12 12.30
CA ALA A 333 3.38 -4.04 13.29
C ALA A 333 4.64 -3.43 13.93
N ASN A 334 4.57 -3.11 15.22
CA ASN A 334 5.66 -2.48 15.97
C ASN A 334 6.38 -3.53 16.82
N GLY A 335 7.59 -3.90 16.41
CA GLY A 335 8.41 -4.91 17.11
C GLY A 335 8.75 -4.60 18.57
N ALA A 336 8.53 -3.38 19.06
CA ALA A 336 8.69 -3.02 20.46
C ALA A 336 7.47 -3.40 21.34
N LEU A 337 6.32 -3.71 20.74
CA LEU A 337 5.11 -4.11 21.44
C LEU A 337 5.00 -5.64 21.52
N ASN A 338 4.36 -6.13 22.57
CA ASN A 338 3.88 -7.52 22.60
C ASN A 338 2.54 -7.64 21.84
N PHE A 339 2.12 -8.87 21.53
CA PHE A 339 0.92 -9.11 20.73
C PHE A 339 -0.35 -8.47 21.32
N PRO A 340 -0.68 -8.61 22.62
CA PRO A 340 -1.86 -7.93 23.18
C PRO A 340 -1.79 -6.40 23.07
N GLY A 341 -0.62 -5.81 23.29
CA GLY A 341 -0.41 -4.36 23.14
C GLY A 341 -0.56 -3.88 21.70
N GLN A 342 -0.05 -4.65 20.74
CA GLN A 342 -0.22 -4.40 19.31
C GLN A 342 -1.71 -4.40 18.92
N LEU A 343 -2.47 -5.41 19.36
CA LEU A 343 -3.90 -5.53 19.06
C LEU A 343 -4.75 -4.43 19.71
N LYS A 344 -4.32 -3.87 20.85
CA LYS A 344 -4.99 -2.72 21.46
C LYS A 344 -4.92 -1.47 20.57
N ILE A 345 -3.73 -1.17 20.06
CA ILE A 345 -3.55 -0.03 19.14
C ILE A 345 -4.35 -0.24 17.85
N TRP A 346 -4.34 -1.47 17.33
CA TRP A 346 -5.13 -1.80 16.14
C TRP A 346 -6.63 -1.65 16.39
N ARG A 347 -7.14 -2.10 17.54
CA ARG A 347 -8.55 -1.90 17.91
C ARG A 347 -8.95 -0.43 17.87
N ASP A 348 -8.17 0.44 18.51
CA ASP A 348 -8.46 1.88 18.57
C ASP A 348 -8.39 2.51 17.16
N THR A 349 -7.43 2.08 16.34
CA THR A 349 -7.27 2.54 14.95
C THR A 349 -8.46 2.11 14.09
N LEU A 350 -8.86 0.84 14.19
CA LEU A 350 -9.99 0.26 13.46
C LEU A 350 -11.33 0.87 13.89
N ALA A 351 -11.47 1.25 15.17
CA ALA A 351 -12.68 1.91 15.67
C ALA A 351 -12.82 3.37 15.19
N SER A 352 -11.71 4.01 14.79
CA SER A 352 -11.69 5.38 14.29
C SER A 352 -11.96 5.52 12.78
N SER A 353 -12.18 4.40 12.07
CA SER A 353 -12.40 4.42 10.62
C SER A 353 -13.74 5.05 10.25
N ASP A 354 -13.73 5.87 9.21
CA ASP A 354 -14.92 6.43 8.57
C ASP A 354 -15.20 5.79 7.19
N GLN A 355 -16.23 6.27 6.50
CA GLN A 355 -16.63 5.74 5.18
C GLN A 355 -15.56 5.90 4.10
N LYS A 356 -14.65 6.88 4.27
CA LYS A 356 -13.57 7.18 3.33
C LYS A 356 -12.29 6.42 3.65
N THR A 357 -12.24 5.74 4.78
CA THR A 357 -11.06 5.03 5.23
C THR A 357 -10.79 3.82 4.33
N CYS A 358 -9.53 3.69 3.91
CA CYS A 358 -9.03 2.54 3.15
C CYS A 358 -7.82 1.96 3.89
N PHE A 359 -7.85 0.65 4.17
CA PHE A 359 -6.76 -0.05 4.84
C PHE A 359 -5.91 -0.80 3.83
N ASP A 360 -4.61 -0.52 3.83
CA ASP A 360 -3.62 -1.28 3.07
C ASP A 360 -3.00 -2.37 3.96
N PHE A 361 -3.52 -3.59 3.86
CA PHE A 361 -3.00 -4.73 4.63
C PHE A 361 -1.66 -5.24 4.08
N ASN A 362 -1.24 -4.81 2.88
CA ASN A 362 0.10 -5.11 2.37
C ASN A 362 1.20 -4.38 3.16
N SER A 363 0.86 -3.31 3.87
CA SER A 363 1.80 -2.58 4.73
C SER A 363 2.14 -3.27 6.06
N ILE A 364 1.44 -4.36 6.41
CA ILE A 364 1.68 -5.10 7.65
C ILE A 364 2.88 -6.04 7.47
N ASP A 365 3.90 -5.87 8.32
CA ASP A 365 5.03 -6.79 8.44
C ASP A 365 4.59 -8.08 9.15
N LEU A 366 4.19 -9.08 8.36
CA LEU A 366 3.79 -10.41 8.86
C LEU A 366 4.89 -11.09 9.70
N PRO A 367 6.19 -11.06 9.31
CA PRO A 367 7.26 -11.58 10.16
C PRO A 367 7.31 -10.98 11.57
N ILE A 368 7.06 -9.68 11.74
CA ILE A 368 6.98 -9.06 13.07
C ILE A 368 5.74 -9.55 13.81
N LEU A 369 4.56 -9.53 13.17
CA LEU A 369 3.30 -9.93 13.79
C LEU A 369 3.30 -11.39 14.25
N THR A 370 3.79 -12.30 13.40
CA THR A 370 3.92 -13.74 13.71
C THR A 370 4.91 -14.00 14.82
N ARG A 371 6.04 -13.25 14.88
CA ARG A 371 6.98 -13.31 16.00
C ARG A 371 6.34 -12.88 17.31
N GLN A 372 5.57 -11.79 17.31
CA GLN A 372 4.84 -11.34 18.49
C GLN A 372 3.82 -12.37 18.97
N PHE A 373 3.07 -12.97 18.05
CA PHE A 373 2.09 -14.00 18.37
C PHE A 373 2.76 -15.28 18.90
N ASN A 374 3.80 -15.78 18.23
CA ASN A 374 4.54 -16.95 18.71
C ASN A 374 5.16 -16.69 20.10
N GLY A 375 5.67 -15.48 20.35
CA GLY A 375 6.13 -15.09 21.69
C GLY A 375 5.01 -15.08 22.75
N LEU A 376 3.78 -14.73 22.36
CA LEU A 376 2.61 -14.86 23.24
C LEU A 376 2.27 -16.32 23.52
N ILE A 377 2.35 -17.21 22.52
CA ILE A 377 2.16 -18.66 22.72
C ILE A 377 3.12 -19.15 23.80
N ASP A 378 4.40 -18.85 23.65
CA ASP A 378 5.45 -19.30 24.58
C ASP A 378 5.16 -18.82 26.01
N TYR A 379 4.88 -17.52 26.18
CA TYR A 379 4.52 -16.93 27.46
C TYR A 379 3.29 -17.59 28.10
N LEU A 380 2.20 -17.78 27.34
CA LEU A 380 0.97 -18.34 27.90
C LEU A 380 1.10 -19.82 28.28
N LEU A 381 1.89 -20.59 27.52
CA LEU A 381 2.15 -21.99 27.84
C LEU A 381 3.02 -22.13 29.09
N GLU A 382 4.04 -21.30 29.26
CA GLU A 382 4.85 -21.25 30.48
C GLU A 382 3.98 -20.94 31.71
N GLN A 383 3.12 -19.92 31.62
CA GLN A 383 2.18 -19.57 32.70
C GLN A 383 1.18 -20.70 32.99
N PHE A 384 0.72 -21.42 31.97
CA PHE A 384 -0.18 -22.55 32.15
C PHE A 384 0.48 -23.74 32.86
N GLU A 385 1.75 -24.02 32.55
CA GLU A 385 2.55 -25.06 33.21
C GLU A 385 2.82 -24.72 34.68
N GLU A 386 3.18 -23.47 34.99
CA GLU A 386 3.36 -22.99 36.37
C GLU A 386 2.10 -23.16 37.24
N ILE A 387 0.94 -22.94 36.64
CA ILE A 387 -0.36 -23.06 37.30
C ILE A 387 -0.78 -24.52 37.42
N ASN A 388 -0.34 -25.43 36.55
CA ASN A 388 -0.76 -26.83 36.54
C ASN A 388 0.43 -27.80 36.63
N PRO A 389 1.24 -27.74 37.71
CA PRO A 389 2.42 -28.60 37.86
C PRO A 389 2.05 -30.09 38.03
N SER A 390 0.80 -30.38 38.41
CA SER A 390 0.30 -31.74 38.69
C SER A 390 0.13 -32.65 37.46
N ILE A 391 0.52 -32.20 36.26
CA ILE A 391 0.58 -33.09 35.08
C ILE A 391 1.90 -33.88 35.05
N GLU A 392 2.88 -33.55 35.90
CA GLU A 392 4.24 -34.13 35.84
C GLU A 392 4.61 -35.20 36.89
N GLY A 393 3.71 -35.68 37.74
CA GLY A 393 4.13 -36.73 38.67
C GLY A 393 3.05 -37.33 39.56
N ASP A 394 2.51 -38.47 39.14
CA ASP A 394 1.86 -39.42 40.04
C ASP A 394 2.28 -40.88 39.74
N ASN A 395 3.57 -41.08 39.45
CA ASN A 395 4.19 -42.41 39.30
C ASN A 395 5.28 -42.64 40.36
N GLN A 396 5.01 -42.31 41.62
CA GLN A 396 5.77 -42.85 42.75
C GLN A 396 4.85 -43.34 43.85
N THR A 397 4.16 -44.46 43.61
CA THR A 397 4.05 -45.55 44.59
C THR A 397 3.63 -46.84 43.90
N GLY A 398 4.41 -47.91 44.09
CA GLY A 398 3.94 -49.29 43.91
C GLY A 398 4.51 -50.06 42.73
N HIS A 399 5.43 -50.98 43.05
CA HIS A 399 5.97 -52.06 42.22
C HIS A 399 5.02 -52.71 41.19
N GLY A 400 5.55 -52.99 39.98
CA GLY A 400 5.14 -54.14 39.18
C GLY A 400 4.94 -53.88 37.69
N ILE A 401 5.98 -54.17 36.89
CA ILE A 401 6.03 -54.48 35.45
C ILE A 401 4.68 -54.44 34.70
N GLN A 402 4.50 -53.42 33.85
CA GLN A 402 3.88 -53.60 32.53
C GLN A 402 4.36 -52.51 31.56
N GLU A 403 5.16 -52.92 30.58
CA GLU A 403 5.43 -52.17 29.35
C GLU A 403 4.14 -52.02 28.53
N LEU A 404 4.10 -50.93 27.74
CA LEU A 404 3.03 -50.43 26.84
C LEU A 404 1.97 -49.52 27.46
N SER A 405 2.29 -48.22 27.50
CA SER A 405 1.31 -47.16 27.22
C SER A 405 2.02 -45.88 26.77
N SER A 406 1.73 -45.49 25.53
CA SER A 406 2.03 -44.21 24.85
C SER A 406 2.61 -43.08 25.71
N GLU A 407 3.74 -42.50 25.27
CA GLU A 407 4.15 -41.14 25.67
C GLU A 407 2.98 -40.18 25.41
N GLN A 408 2.24 -39.81 26.45
CA GLN A 408 1.21 -38.79 26.34
C GLN A 408 1.91 -37.44 26.20
N GLU A 409 1.97 -36.96 24.96
CA GLU A 409 2.44 -35.61 24.65
C GLU A 409 1.74 -34.58 25.54
N LYS A 410 2.53 -33.71 26.20
CA LYS A 410 2.00 -32.71 27.15
C LYS A 410 1.01 -31.78 26.41
N PRO A 411 -0.10 -31.37 27.05
CA PRO A 411 -1.05 -30.43 26.45
C PRO A 411 -0.41 -29.14 25.93
N SER A 412 0.64 -28.65 26.61
CA SER A 412 1.39 -27.47 26.19
C SER A 412 2.17 -27.68 24.89
N SER A 413 2.79 -28.85 24.73
CA SER A 413 3.44 -29.26 23.49
C SER A 413 2.44 -29.35 22.34
N ILE A 414 1.27 -29.97 22.57
CA ILE A 414 0.20 -30.06 21.57
C ILE A 414 -0.25 -28.67 21.13
N LEU A 415 -0.58 -27.78 22.09
CA LEU A 415 -1.01 -26.41 21.77
C LEU A 415 0.07 -25.61 21.03
N ARG A 416 1.35 -25.78 21.39
CA ARG A 416 2.46 -25.14 20.67
C ARG A 416 2.49 -25.56 19.20
N HIS A 417 2.38 -26.87 18.94
CA HIS A 417 2.34 -27.41 17.59
C HIS A 417 1.10 -26.92 16.80
N LEU A 418 -0.06 -26.81 17.45
CA LEU A 418 -1.28 -26.38 16.78
C LEU A 418 -1.27 -24.90 16.38
N PHE A 419 -0.67 -24.03 17.19
CA PHE A 419 -0.81 -22.58 17.01
C PHE A 419 0.43 -21.86 16.48
N THR A 420 1.61 -22.49 16.46
CA THR A 420 2.82 -21.83 15.95
C THR A 420 2.70 -21.52 14.45
N LEU A 421 3.02 -20.27 14.09
CA LEU A 421 3.00 -19.77 12.72
C LEU A 421 4.41 -19.56 12.16
N LYS A 422 4.57 -19.73 10.85
CA LYS A 422 5.75 -19.33 10.08
C LYS A 422 5.76 -17.80 9.84
N PRO A 423 6.88 -17.20 9.40
CA PRO A 423 6.96 -15.76 9.15
C PRO A 423 5.96 -15.21 8.13
N ASP A 424 5.45 -16.05 7.23
CA ASP A 424 4.41 -15.75 6.24
C ASP A 424 2.98 -15.93 6.77
N ALA A 425 2.83 -16.14 8.09
CA ALA A 425 1.57 -16.44 8.76
C ALA A 425 0.91 -17.75 8.33
N THR A 426 1.63 -18.69 7.70
CA THR A 426 1.13 -20.05 7.48
C THR A 426 1.34 -20.94 8.72
N PRO A 427 0.47 -21.93 8.97
CA PRO A 427 0.68 -22.88 10.06
C PRO A 427 2.03 -23.59 9.93
N PHE A 428 2.77 -23.71 11.04
CA PHE A 428 4.03 -24.42 11.02
C PHE A 428 3.83 -25.93 10.79
N TYR A 429 2.79 -26.50 11.40
CA TYR A 429 2.44 -27.91 11.30
C TYR A 429 1.08 -28.09 10.61
N SER A 430 0.99 -29.04 9.67
CA SER A 430 -0.30 -29.48 9.12
C SER A 430 -0.86 -30.58 10.03
N CYS A 431 -1.80 -30.27 10.92
CA CYS A 431 -2.32 -31.27 11.84
C CYS A 431 -3.24 -32.26 11.09
N GLN A 432 -2.79 -33.52 10.99
CA GLN A 432 -3.66 -34.68 10.82
C GLN A 432 -3.79 -35.34 12.19
N ASN A 433 -4.98 -35.23 12.79
CA ASN A 433 -5.41 -35.89 14.03
C ASN A 433 -4.92 -35.25 15.34
N SER A 434 -5.83 -34.57 16.07
CA SER A 434 -5.69 -34.37 17.51
C SER A 434 -7.05 -34.31 18.23
N ASP A 435 -7.86 -35.36 18.08
CA ASP A 435 -8.96 -35.65 19.01
C ASP A 435 -8.37 -36.27 20.29
N LYS A 436 -7.89 -35.44 21.21
CA LYS A 436 -7.54 -35.88 22.57
C LYS A 436 -8.35 -35.09 23.60
N ASP A 437 -9.12 -35.82 24.40
CA ASP A 437 -9.92 -35.29 25.51
C ASP A 437 -9.02 -34.88 26.68
N PHE A 438 -9.10 -33.61 27.09
CA PHE A 438 -8.36 -33.07 28.23
C PHE A 438 -9.19 -33.20 29.54
N ASN A 439 -8.56 -33.47 30.70
CA ASN A 439 -9.21 -33.80 31.99
C ASN A 439 -9.99 -32.63 32.67
N GLU A 440 -11.00 -32.87 33.51
CA GLU A 440 -12.07 -31.89 33.86
C GLU A 440 -11.69 -30.60 34.61
N SER A 441 -10.72 -30.59 35.53
CA SER A 441 -10.25 -29.34 36.18
C SER A 441 -9.27 -28.57 35.29
N SER A 442 -8.41 -29.29 34.55
CA SER A 442 -7.61 -28.73 33.45
C SER A 442 -8.47 -28.23 32.29
N LYS A 443 -9.70 -28.75 32.08
CA LYS A 443 -10.60 -28.31 30.99
C LYS A 443 -10.87 -26.81 31.08
N VAL A 444 -11.03 -26.20 32.26
CA VAL A 444 -11.39 -24.78 32.33
C VAL A 444 -10.21 -23.88 31.93
N HIS A 445 -9.04 -24.03 32.57
CA HIS A 445 -7.86 -23.25 32.22
C HIS A 445 -7.37 -23.54 30.80
N LEU A 446 -7.39 -24.80 30.38
CA LEU A 446 -6.99 -25.19 29.04
C LEU A 446 -7.98 -24.69 27.98
N LYS A 447 -9.29 -24.69 28.24
CA LYS A 447 -10.28 -24.09 27.32
C LYS A 447 -10.09 -22.60 27.17
N HIS A 448 -9.81 -21.88 28.26
CA HIS A 448 -9.52 -20.44 28.19
C HIS A 448 -8.22 -20.18 27.44
N LEU A 449 -7.16 -20.93 27.73
CA LEU A 449 -5.90 -20.84 27.00
C LEU A 449 -6.10 -21.12 25.50
N ALA A 450 -6.73 -22.25 25.17
CA ALA A 450 -7.02 -22.63 23.79
C ALA A 450 -7.87 -21.55 23.09
N SER A 451 -8.87 -20.97 23.78
CA SER A 451 -9.65 -19.86 23.24
C SER A 451 -8.81 -18.63 22.91
N VAL A 452 -7.91 -18.21 23.81
CA VAL A 452 -7.00 -17.08 23.57
C VAL A 452 -6.07 -17.37 22.38
N LEU A 453 -5.50 -18.59 22.32
CA LEU A 453 -4.61 -18.99 21.24
C LEU A 453 -5.32 -19.10 19.90
N THR A 454 -6.54 -19.66 19.87
CA THR A 454 -7.39 -19.72 18.67
C THR A 454 -7.70 -18.32 18.17
N LEU A 455 -8.16 -17.41 19.03
CA LEU A 455 -8.46 -16.03 18.62
C LEU A 455 -7.22 -15.30 18.10
N GLY A 456 -6.07 -15.46 18.76
CA GLY A 456 -4.82 -14.88 18.28
C GLY A 456 -4.38 -15.43 16.92
N PHE A 457 -4.53 -16.75 16.73
CA PHE A 457 -4.26 -17.41 15.45
C PHE A 457 -5.19 -16.91 14.35
N ASP A 458 -6.50 -16.87 14.62
CA ASP A 458 -7.52 -16.41 13.68
C ASP A 458 -7.28 -14.95 13.26
N ILE A 459 -6.82 -14.08 14.16
CA ILE A 459 -6.41 -12.71 13.83
C ILE A 459 -5.28 -12.70 12.81
N VAL A 460 -4.18 -13.41 13.08
CA VAL A 460 -2.99 -13.40 12.21
C VAL A 460 -3.31 -14.03 10.84
N VAL A 461 -4.08 -15.12 10.82
CA VAL A 461 -4.53 -15.76 9.58
C VAL A 461 -5.49 -14.85 8.82
N THR A 462 -6.44 -14.19 9.49
CA THR A 462 -7.38 -13.26 8.83
C THR A 462 -6.63 -12.10 8.18
N VAL A 463 -5.62 -11.53 8.86
CA VAL A 463 -4.74 -10.50 8.27
C VAL A 463 -4.06 -11.01 6.99
N ARG A 464 -3.51 -12.23 7.01
CA ARG A 464 -2.91 -12.86 5.83
C ARG A 464 -3.93 -13.01 4.69
N VAL A 465 -5.13 -13.52 4.99
CA VAL A 465 -6.18 -13.75 4.00
C VAL A 465 -6.71 -12.43 3.43
N ILE A 466 -6.84 -11.36 4.23
CA ILE A 466 -7.19 -10.03 3.73
C ILE A 466 -6.13 -9.57 2.74
N ARG A 467 -4.84 -9.67 3.10
CA ARG A 467 -3.73 -9.29 2.23
C ARG A 467 -3.74 -10.06 0.91
N GLU A 468 -3.89 -11.39 0.97
CA GLU A 468 -4.02 -12.24 -0.22
C GLU A 468 -5.24 -11.83 -1.08
N THR A 469 -6.38 -11.57 -0.45
CA THR A 469 -7.61 -11.14 -1.11
C THR A 469 -7.43 -9.79 -1.79
N GLN A 470 -6.79 -8.82 -1.14
CA GLN A 470 -6.45 -7.51 -1.71
C GLN A 470 -5.52 -7.64 -2.93
N ASN A 471 -4.67 -8.67 -2.96
CA ASN A 471 -3.76 -8.95 -4.07
C ASN A 471 -4.35 -9.84 -5.18
N LEU A 472 -5.58 -10.35 -5.02
CA LEU A 472 -6.25 -11.11 -6.08
C LEU A 472 -6.44 -10.24 -7.33
N LYS A 473 -6.36 -10.89 -8.50
CA LYS A 473 -6.42 -10.22 -9.81
C LYS A 473 -7.82 -9.68 -10.09
N GLY A 474 -7.88 -8.47 -10.64
CA GLY A 474 -9.13 -7.79 -10.96
C GLY A 474 -9.75 -7.06 -9.77
N HIS A 475 -10.55 -6.04 -10.08
CA HIS A 475 -11.36 -5.31 -9.10
C HIS A 475 -12.83 -5.58 -9.43
N ASP A 476 -13.42 -6.55 -8.75
CA ASP A 476 -14.86 -6.78 -8.80
C ASP A 476 -15.49 -6.51 -7.42
N MET A 477 -16.81 -6.31 -7.40
CA MET A 477 -17.54 -6.10 -6.15
C MET A 477 -17.46 -7.31 -5.21
N THR A 478 -17.23 -8.51 -5.73
CA THR A 478 -17.05 -9.73 -4.93
C THR A 478 -15.82 -9.62 -4.02
N LYS A 479 -14.70 -9.13 -4.57
CA LYS A 479 -13.47 -8.87 -3.82
C LYS A 479 -13.67 -7.79 -2.76
N ALA A 480 -14.39 -6.71 -3.10
CA ALA A 480 -14.77 -5.66 -2.15
C ALA A 480 -15.49 -6.25 -0.93
N SER A 481 -16.53 -7.05 -1.20
CA SER A 481 -17.34 -7.67 -0.15
C SER A 481 -16.56 -8.71 0.65
N ALA A 482 -15.66 -9.46 0.03
CA ALA A 482 -14.78 -10.39 0.74
C ALA A 482 -13.84 -9.67 1.70
N VAL A 483 -13.19 -8.59 1.25
CA VAL A 483 -12.31 -7.77 2.11
C VAL A 483 -13.11 -7.17 3.27
N ARG A 484 -14.31 -6.63 3.02
CA ARG A 484 -15.18 -6.10 4.07
C ARG A 484 -15.60 -7.17 5.09
N PHE A 485 -16.01 -8.34 4.63
CA PHE A 485 -16.37 -9.45 5.51
C PHE A 485 -15.21 -9.83 6.42
N LEU A 486 -14.02 -9.99 5.86
CA LEU A 486 -12.82 -10.33 6.62
C LEU A 486 -12.38 -9.21 7.57
N PHE A 487 -12.55 -7.94 7.16
CA PHE A 487 -12.28 -6.79 8.01
C PHE A 487 -13.19 -6.77 9.25
N ASN A 488 -14.49 -6.98 9.06
CA ASN A 488 -15.45 -7.08 10.17
C ASN A 488 -15.13 -8.28 11.08
N ALA A 489 -14.74 -9.42 10.48
CA ALA A 489 -14.30 -10.59 11.25
C ALA A 489 -13.05 -10.26 12.09
N LEU A 490 -12.07 -9.56 11.51
CA LEU A 490 -10.86 -9.12 12.21
C LEU A 490 -11.18 -8.24 13.42
N GLN A 491 -12.07 -7.25 13.27
CA GLN A 491 -12.52 -6.41 14.39
C GLN A 491 -13.14 -7.25 15.50
N ASN A 492 -14.05 -8.17 15.14
CA ASN A 492 -14.69 -9.06 16.10
C ASN A 492 -13.68 -9.97 16.81
N TYR A 493 -12.69 -10.52 16.10
CA TYR A 493 -11.66 -11.37 16.69
C TYR A 493 -10.75 -10.58 17.63
N ILE A 494 -10.37 -9.35 17.28
CA ILE A 494 -9.57 -8.47 18.15
C ILE A 494 -10.31 -8.18 19.45
N ASP A 495 -11.60 -7.83 19.37
CA ASP A 495 -12.43 -7.54 20.54
C ASP A 495 -12.58 -8.78 21.44
N ALA A 496 -12.91 -9.93 20.85
CA ALA A 496 -13.04 -11.20 21.56
C ALA A 496 -11.69 -11.64 22.18
N PHE A 497 -10.57 -11.44 21.48
CA PHE A 497 -9.23 -11.74 22.00
C PHE A 497 -8.94 -10.93 23.25
N GLN A 498 -9.22 -9.63 23.25
CA GLN A 498 -8.96 -8.77 24.42
C GLN A 498 -9.77 -9.19 25.64
N GLU A 499 -11.04 -9.55 25.45
CA GLU A 499 -11.91 -10.06 26.52
C GLU A 499 -11.42 -11.41 27.06
N SER A 500 -11.11 -12.34 26.16
CA SER A 500 -10.63 -13.68 26.53
C SER A 500 -9.27 -13.62 27.22
N PHE A 501 -8.34 -12.82 26.70
CA PHE A 501 -7.03 -12.60 27.30
C PHE A 501 -7.14 -11.96 28.68
N SER A 502 -7.97 -10.92 28.87
CA SER A 502 -8.19 -10.31 30.19
C SER A 502 -8.76 -11.33 31.19
N THR A 503 -9.69 -12.18 30.75
CA THR A 503 -10.26 -13.23 31.59
C THR A 503 -9.21 -14.26 32.00
N PHE A 504 -8.37 -14.70 31.06
CA PHE A 504 -7.28 -15.64 31.35
C PHE A 504 -6.21 -15.03 32.26
N SER A 505 -5.78 -13.79 32.03
CA SER A 505 -4.83 -13.09 32.91
C SER A 505 -5.35 -12.98 34.35
N LYS A 506 -6.64 -12.68 34.56
CA LYS A 506 -7.24 -12.66 35.90
C LYS A 506 -7.25 -14.05 36.56
N LEU A 507 -7.40 -15.13 35.78
CA LEU A 507 -7.32 -16.49 36.31
C LEU A 507 -5.90 -16.84 36.76
N ILE A 508 -4.89 -16.37 36.05
CA ILE A 508 -3.48 -16.50 36.42
C ILE A 508 -3.21 -15.74 37.73
N GLU A 509 -3.59 -14.47 37.81
CA GLU A 509 -3.34 -13.60 38.97
C GLU A 509 -3.99 -14.12 40.27
N ARG A 510 -5.23 -14.64 40.19
CA ARG A 510 -5.96 -15.17 41.35
C ARG A 510 -5.28 -16.36 42.01
N LYS A 511 -4.51 -17.15 41.26
CA LYS A 511 -3.80 -18.31 41.80
C LYS A 511 -2.44 -17.94 42.41
N ASN A 512 -1.83 -16.86 41.93
CA ASN A 512 -0.56 -16.32 42.43
C ASN A 512 -0.70 -15.43 43.68
N THR A 513 -1.93 -15.18 44.15
CA THR A 513 -2.17 -14.42 45.38
C THR A 513 -2.15 -15.35 46.60
N PRO A 514 -1.20 -15.22 47.56
CA PRO A 514 -1.15 -16.08 48.73
C PRO A 514 -2.36 -15.85 49.63
N VAL A 515 -3.13 -16.91 49.89
CA VAL A 515 -4.18 -16.90 50.92
C VAL A 515 -3.49 -16.80 52.28
N ILE A 516 -3.50 -15.62 52.89
CA ILE A 516 -3.14 -15.45 54.30
C ILE A 516 -4.21 -16.17 55.12
N LYS A 517 -3.90 -17.37 55.62
CA LYS A 517 -4.71 -18.05 56.64
C LYS A 517 -4.51 -17.29 57.96
N PRO A 518 -5.57 -16.91 58.69
CA PRO A 518 -5.40 -16.37 60.03
C PRO A 518 -4.90 -17.51 60.93
N GLU A 519 -3.70 -17.34 61.51
CA GLU A 519 -3.20 -18.20 62.57
C GLU A 519 -4.13 -18.08 63.78
N ILE A 520 -4.82 -19.18 64.09
CA ILE A 520 -5.48 -19.34 65.39
C ILE A 520 -4.37 -19.75 66.37
N GLU A 521 -3.85 -18.79 67.12
CA GLU A 521 -3.03 -19.06 68.30
C GLU A 521 -3.87 -19.80 69.34
N LYS A 522 -3.48 -21.04 69.64
CA LYS A 522 -3.90 -21.77 70.83
C LYS A 522 -3.27 -21.10 72.06
N ILE A 523 -4.04 -20.25 72.74
CA ILE A 523 -3.73 -19.84 74.11
C ILE A 523 -4.31 -20.91 75.05
N SER A 524 -3.42 -21.61 75.77
CA SER A 524 -3.79 -22.53 76.84
C SER A 524 -4.00 -21.77 78.16
N ASP A 525 -5.15 -22.07 78.78
CA ASP A 525 -5.43 -22.15 80.22
C ASP A 525 -5.30 -20.90 81.10
N LYS A 526 -6.47 -20.34 81.49
CA LYS A 526 -7.04 -20.51 82.84
C LYS A 526 -8.33 -19.69 83.00
N ASN A 527 -9.35 -20.33 83.55
CA ASN A 527 -10.44 -19.79 84.39
C ASN A 527 -10.85 -18.31 84.21
N SER A 528 -12.07 -18.08 83.72
CA SER A 528 -13.21 -17.65 84.56
C SER A 528 -14.25 -16.86 83.75
N PHE A 529 -15.51 -17.25 83.94
CA PHE A 529 -16.72 -16.42 83.99
C PHE A 529 -17.10 -15.52 82.79
N PHE A 530 -18.33 -15.78 82.30
CA PHE A 530 -19.17 -14.85 81.53
C PHE A 530 -18.99 -13.37 81.88
N LYS A 531 -18.94 -12.48 80.87
CA LYS A 531 -20.04 -11.54 80.58
C LYS A 531 -19.86 -10.65 79.33
N THR A 532 -20.92 -10.64 78.51
CA THR A 532 -21.60 -9.52 77.79
C THR A 532 -20.77 -8.43 77.10
N VAL A 533 -20.92 -8.24 75.78
CA VAL A 533 -21.93 -7.37 75.10
C VAL A 533 -22.02 -5.97 75.71
N VAL A 534 -21.82 -4.93 74.89
CA VAL A 534 -22.68 -3.74 74.70
C VAL A 534 -21.89 -2.61 73.98
N ASP A 535 -22.29 -2.37 72.73
CA ASP A 535 -22.67 -1.09 72.10
C ASP A 535 -21.71 0.06 71.70
N ASN A 536 -21.94 0.45 70.43
CA ASN A 536 -22.33 1.79 69.93
C ASN A 536 -21.34 2.97 69.88
N LYS A 537 -21.12 3.48 68.65
CA LYS A 537 -21.63 4.76 68.08
C LYS A 537 -20.67 5.25 66.98
N PHE A 538 -21.12 5.36 65.73
CA PHE A 538 -21.74 6.55 65.12
C PHE A 538 -20.91 7.84 65.22
N GLY A 539 -20.44 8.30 64.06
CA GLY A 539 -20.01 9.67 63.79
C GLY A 539 -20.28 9.99 62.32
N LEU A 540 -21.31 10.82 62.09
CA LEU A 540 -21.86 11.29 60.82
C LEU A 540 -21.26 12.66 60.43
N ILE A 541 -21.12 12.90 59.11
CA ILE A 541 -21.46 14.15 58.34
C ILE A 541 -20.48 15.36 58.46
N PRO A 542 -20.37 16.33 57.48
CA PRO A 542 -21.21 16.60 56.28
C PRO A 542 -20.53 16.85 54.91
N THR A 543 -21.38 16.72 53.89
CA THR A 543 -21.40 17.34 52.55
C THR A 543 -21.70 18.85 52.56
N ILE A 544 -21.15 19.64 51.62
CA ILE A 544 -21.68 20.97 51.21
C ILE A 544 -21.65 21.13 49.67
N ASN A 545 -22.66 21.85 49.17
CA ASN A 545 -23.20 22.01 47.82
C ASN A 545 -22.43 22.90 46.80
N ILE A 546 -22.69 22.59 45.52
CA ILE A 546 -23.00 23.40 44.31
C ILE A 546 -23.03 24.95 44.45
N LEU A 547 -22.30 25.67 43.57
CA LEU A 547 -22.79 26.70 42.60
C LEU A 547 -21.65 27.62 42.09
N SER A 548 -21.38 27.58 40.77
CA SER A 548 -21.28 28.72 39.83
C SER A 548 -20.85 28.22 38.45
#